data_AF-A0A317IPY5-F1
#
_entry.id   AF-A0A317IPY5-F1
#
_cell.length_a   1.000
_cell.length_b   1.000
_cell.length_c   1.000
_cell.angle_alpha   90.00
_cell.angle_beta   90.00
_cell.angle_gamma   90.00
#
_symmetry.space_group_name_H-M   'P 1'
#
loop_
_entity.id
_entity.type
_entity.pdbx_description
1 polymer ?
#
loop_
_entity_poly.entity_id
_entity_poly.type
_entity_poly.pdbx_seq_one_letter_code
_entity_poly.pdbx_strand_id
1 'polypeptide(L)' 'MEVHLTPETEKKLKELSAQSGRGTDDVIEDAVAGYFKSGRVKPIDGEEAFARLIAKTEAERNPPA' A
#
# COMPACT_ATOMS: atom_id res chain seq x y z
N MET A 1 -0.53 3.34 -11.14
CA MET A 1 0.44 2.76 -10.20
C MET A 1 0.49 1.27 -10.48
N GLU A 2 1.66 0.68 -10.69
CA GLU A 2 1.81 -0.78 -10.76
C GLU A 2 2.27 -1.31 -9.42
N VAL A 3 1.43 -2.12 -8.77
CA VAL A 3 1.71 -2.71 -7.46
C VAL A 3 2.20 -4.13 -7.71
N HIS A 4 3.46 -4.41 -7.38
CA HIS A 4 4.03 -5.74 -7.53
C HIS A 4 3.64 -6.58 -6.32
N LEU A 5 2.70 -7.49 -6.52
CA LEU A 5 2.22 -8.42 -5.51
C LEU A 5 2.99 -9.74 -5.61
N THR A 6 3.03 -10.51 -4.51
CA THR A 6 3.57 -11.86 -4.57
C THR A 6 2.61 -12.76 -5.37
N PRO A 7 3.12 -13.79 -6.08
CA PRO A 7 2.28 -14.65 -6.92
C PRO A 7 1.18 -15.39 -6.12
N GLU A 8 1.41 -15.70 -4.85
CA GLU A 8 0.37 -16.24 -3.96
C GLU A 8 -0.75 -15.21 -3.70
N THR A 9 -0.39 -13.94 -3.52
CA THR A 9 -1.36 -12.85 -3.27
C THR A 9 -2.19 -12.58 -4.53
N GLU A 10 -1.55 -12.56 -5.70
CA GLU A 10 -2.26 -12.41 -6.99
C GLU A 10 -3.23 -13.56 -7.24
N LYS A 11 -2.80 -14.81 -6.99
CA LYS A 11 -3.67 -15.98 -7.12
C LYS A 11 -4.90 -15.84 -6.21
N LYS A 12 -4.68 -15.45 -4.96
CA LYS A 12 -5.75 -15.30 -3.97
C LYS A 12 -6.71 -14.17 -4.31
N LEU A 13 -6.20 -13.04 -4.84
CA LEU A 13 -7.04 -11.94 -5.33
C LEU A 13 -7.91 -12.37 -6.52
N LYS A 14 -7.35 -13.13 -7.46
CA LYS A 14 -8.09 -13.65 -8.62
C LYS A 14 -9.18 -14.65 -8.21
N GLU A 15 -8.89 -15.51 -7.22
CA GLU A 15 -9.88 -16.43 -6.64
C GLU A 15 -10.99 -15.66 -5.91
N LEU A 16 -10.65 -14.63 -5.13
CA LEU A 16 -11.65 -13.77 -4.47
C LEU A 16 -12.51 -13.01 -5.48
N SER A 17 -11.91 -12.47 -6.54
CA SER A 17 -12.65 -11.81 -7.64
C SER A 17 -13.62 -12.78 -8.31
N ALA A 18 -13.19 -14.01 -8.62
CA ALA A 18 -14.06 -15.04 -9.20
C ALA A 18 -15.19 -15.47 -8.26
N GLN A 19 -14.93 -15.56 -6.94
CA GLN A 19 -15.92 -15.95 -5.94
C GLN A 19 -16.94 -14.85 -5.66
N SER A 20 -16.50 -13.59 -5.68
CA SER A 20 -17.34 -12.42 -5.41
C SER A 20 -18.09 -11.92 -6.65
N GLY A 21 -17.66 -12.34 -7.85
CA GLY A 21 -18.20 -11.87 -9.13
C GLY A 21 -17.86 -10.41 -9.44
N ARG A 22 -16.89 -9.83 -8.72
CA ARG A 22 -16.46 -8.43 -8.85
C ARG A 22 -15.13 -8.34 -9.57
N GLY A 23 -14.82 -7.18 -10.15
CA GLY A 23 -13.51 -6.93 -10.74
C GLY A 23 -12.41 -7.03 -9.68
N THR A 24 -11.21 -7.45 -10.08
CA THR A 24 -10.06 -7.49 -9.17
C THR A 24 -9.77 -6.11 -8.58
N ASP A 25 -9.98 -5.06 -9.36
CA ASP A 25 -9.83 -3.66 -8.91
C ASP A 25 -10.78 -3.33 -7.76
N ASP A 26 -12.04 -3.75 -7.82
CA ASP A 26 -13.03 -3.54 -6.74
C ASP A 26 -12.63 -4.28 -5.45
N VAL A 27 -12.13 -5.51 -5.59
CA VAL A 27 -11.66 -6.31 -4.45
C VAL A 27 -10.43 -5.69 -3.80
N ILE A 28 -9.52 -5.14 -4.62
CA ILE A 28 -8.35 -4.41 -4.13
C ILE A 28 -8.79 -3.13 -3.42
N GLU A 29 -9.72 -2.36 -3.99
CA GLU A 29 -10.23 -1.14 -3.37
C GLU A 29 -10.88 -1.41 -2.01
N ASP A 30 -11.75 -2.42 -1.92
CA ASP A 30 -12.38 -2.83 -0.66
C ASP A 30 -11.33 -3.30 0.37
N ALA A 31 -10.32 -4.07 -0.06
CA ALA A 31 -9.25 -4.54 0.82
C ALA A 31 -8.37 -3.39 1.33
N VAL A 32 -8.05 -2.44 0.47
CA VAL A 32 -7.27 -1.24 0.80
C VAL A 32 -8.07 -0.33 1.74
N ALA A 33 -9.35 -0.09 1.45
CA ALA A 33 -10.24 0.64 2.33
C ALA A 33 -10.39 -0.04 3.71
N GLY A 34 -10.50 -1.37 3.75
CA GLY A 34 -10.49 -2.16 4.98
C GLY A 34 -9.18 -2.04 5.75
N TYR A 35 -8.04 -2.05 5.05
CA TYR A 35 -6.72 -1.87 5.65
C TYR A 35 -6.57 -0.48 6.29
N PHE A 36 -7.01 0.58 5.62
CA PHE A 36 -7.02 1.94 6.17
C PHE A 36 -8.00 2.08 7.34
N LYS A 37 -9.20 1.49 7.25
CA LYS A 37 -10.19 1.47 8.36
C LYS A 37 -9.69 0.71 9.58
N SER A 38 -8.82 -0.29 9.40
CA SER A 38 -8.24 -1.06 10.52
C SER A 38 -7.31 -0.23 11.42
N GLY A 39 -6.96 1.00 11.03
CA GLY A 39 -6.14 1.92 11.82
C GLY A 39 -4.68 1.51 11.97
N ARG A 40 -4.26 0.40 11.36
CA ARG A 40 -2.86 -0.07 11.37
C ARG A 40 -1.93 0.84 10.57
N VAL A 41 -2.47 1.55 9.58
CA VAL A 41 -1.73 2.54 8.80
C VAL A 41 -2.53 3.83 8.79
N LYS A 42 -1.93 4.87 9.36
CA LYS A 42 -2.45 6.23 9.24
C LYS A 42 -2.12 6.70 7.82
N PRO A 43 -3.11 7.07 7.00
CA PRO A 43 -2.82 7.74 5.74
C PRO A 43 -2.01 8.99 6.08
N ILE A 44 -0.82 9.08 5.51
CA ILE A 44 0.00 10.29 5.55
C ILE A 44 -0.30 11.08 4.30
N ASP A 45 -0.32 12.40 4.43
CA ASP A 45 -0.46 13.27 3.26
C ASP A 45 0.73 13.07 2.31
N GLY A 46 0.50 13.28 1.01
CA GLY A 46 1.53 13.09 -0.01
C GLY A 46 2.77 13.98 0.20
N GLU A 47 2.57 15.19 0.73
CA GLU A 47 3.66 16.10 1.08
C GLU A 47 4.46 15.57 2.29
N GLU A 48 3.76 15.01 3.28
CA GLU A 48 4.39 14.42 4.47
C GLU A 48 5.16 13.13 4.12
N ALA A 49 4.63 12.32 3.20
CA ALA A 49 5.32 11.14 2.68
C ALA A 49 6.64 11.52 2.00
N PHE A 50 6.62 12.58 1.19
CA PHE A 50 7.80 13.09 0.51
C PHE A 50 8.82 13.66 1.50
N ALA A 51 8.38 14.48 2.46
CA ALA A 51 9.24 15.03 3.51
C ALA A 51 9.96 13.94 4.31
N ARG A 52 9.26 12.84 4.66
CA ARG A 52 9.87 11.69 5.35
C ARG A 52 10.90 10.96 4.49
N LEU A 53 10.68 10.88 3.18
CA LEU A 53 11.61 10.24 2.25
C LEU A 53 12.91 11.06 2.11
N ILE A 54 12.78 12.39 2.00
CA ILE A 54 13.91 13.33 1.98
C ILE A 54 14.66 13.29 3.32
N ALA A 55 13.96 13.36 4.45
CA ALA A 55 14.58 13.29 5.77
C ALA A 55 15.36 11.98 5.98
N LYS A 56 14.83 10.85 5.48
CA LYS A 56 15.53 9.56 5.53
C LYS A 56 16.81 9.58 4.69
N THR A 57 16.77 10.14 3.48
CA THR A 57 17.95 10.25 2.62
C THR A 57 18.96 11.26 3.15
N GLU A 58 18.53 12.34 3.81
CA GLU A 58 19.41 13.30 4.48
C GLU A 58 20.06 12.72 5.75
N ALA A 59 19.36 11.87 6.50
CA ALA A 59 19.92 11.18 7.67
C ALA A 59 20.98 10.13 7.28
N GLU A 60 20.80 9.44 6.15
CA GLU A 60 21.86 8.60 5.55
C GLU A 60 22.97 9.47 4.92
N ARG A 61 22.57 10.64 4.41
CA ARG A 61 23.36 11.78 3.91
C ARG A 61 24.47 12.24 4.86
N ASN A 62 24.03 12.57 6.07
CA ASN A 62 24.77 13.27 7.09
C ASN A 62 24.49 12.56 8.42
N PRO A 63 25.25 11.50 8.75
CA PRO A 63 25.08 10.84 10.04
C PRO A 63 25.32 11.88 11.14
N PRO A 64 24.50 11.91 12.21
CA PRO A 64 24.72 12.83 13.31
C PRO A 64 26.12 12.58 13.89
N ALA A 65 26.92 13.67 13.96
CA ALA A 65 28.29 13.68 14.45
C ALA A 65 28.37 13.41 15.96
#